data_AF-A0AA88R917-F1
#
_entry.id   AF-A0AA88R917-F1
#
_cell.length_a   1.000
_cell.length_b   1.000
_cell.length_c   1.000
_cell.angle_alpha   90.00
_cell.angle_beta   90.00
_cell.angle_gamma   90.00
#
_symmetry.space_group_name_H-M   'P 1'
#
loop_
_entity.id
_entity.type
_entity.pdbx_description
1 polymer ?
#
loop_
_entity_poly.entity_id
_entity_poly.type
_entity_poly.pdbx_seq_one_letter_code
_entity_poly.pdbx_strand_id
1 'polypeptide(L)'
;VSLSRFRVLNVEMGSEGPKRVTIHVTGFKKFQGVAVNPTEIIVSRLKNYVESRGLPTGVSLGSCTVLESAGVGELPKFNKVLESGLSSINNSSNEEVVWLHLGLNSGVLKFAIERQAVNEATFCCPDEHGWQPQVYMLLCCDNNVCLLKFRLNLQNDIFSFQQLPIVPGDGGIAQARETSCSVEEILQILKNGGHDVMISDDAGRFVCNYVYYHSLRFAEEKGHKSLFVHVPLFSSINEEAQMKFTAALLEAIASTC
;
A
#
# COMPACT_ATOMS: atom_id res chain seq x y z
N VAL A 1 64.53 -6.25 14.27
CA VAL A 1 63.35 -6.64 15.08
C VAL A 1 62.66 -5.34 15.47
N SER A 2 61.45 -4.95 15.09
CA SER A 2 60.32 -5.52 14.36
C SER A 2 59.59 -4.31 13.74
N LEU A 3 59.36 -4.28 12.43
CA LEU A 3 58.43 -3.33 11.82
C LEU A 3 57.08 -4.06 11.71
N SER A 4 56.18 -3.74 12.62
CA SER A 4 54.81 -4.23 12.65
C SER A 4 54.08 -3.81 11.37
N ARG A 5 53.84 -4.81 10.51
CA ARG A 5 53.09 -4.74 9.26
C ARG A 5 51.62 -4.44 9.60
N PHE A 6 51.18 -3.20 9.40
CA PHE A 6 49.75 -2.87 9.40
C PHE A 6 49.08 -3.66 8.28
N ARG A 7 48.20 -4.59 8.66
CA ARG A 7 47.32 -5.31 7.74
C ARG A 7 46.19 -4.34 7.41
N VAL A 8 46.26 -3.72 6.24
CA VAL A 8 45.10 -3.05 5.64
C VAL A 8 44.09 -4.15 5.35
N LEU A 9 43.01 -4.18 6.11
CA LEU A 9 41.84 -4.97 5.75
C LEU A 9 41.20 -4.25 4.56
N ASN A 10 41.44 -4.78 3.36
CA ASN A 10 40.65 -4.43 2.20
C ASN A 10 39.21 -4.86 2.49
N VAL A 11 38.35 -3.90 2.81
CA VAL A 11 36.91 -4.09 2.66
C VAL A 11 36.70 -4.17 1.15
N GLU A 12 36.37 -5.36 0.66
CA GLU A 12 35.86 -5.53 -0.69
C GLU A 12 34.58 -4.71 -0.81
N MET A 13 34.69 -3.49 -1.34
CA MET A 13 33.54 -2.76 -1.82
C MET A 13 33.04 -3.50 -3.06
N GLY A 14 32.02 -4.34 -2.86
CA GLY A 14 31.27 -4.95 -3.96
C GLY A 14 30.78 -3.83 -4.87
N SER A 15 31.34 -3.77 -6.08
CA SER A 15 30.90 -2.87 -7.14
C SER A 15 29.66 -3.46 -7.81
N GLU A 16 28.54 -3.52 -7.09
CA GLU A 16 27.25 -3.68 -7.75
C GLU A 16 26.87 -2.32 -8.31
N GLY A 17 26.74 -2.23 -9.63
CA GLY A 17 26.20 -1.02 -10.27
C GLY A 17 24.80 -0.73 -9.72
N PRO A 18 24.30 0.52 -9.83
CA PRO A 18 23.02 0.90 -9.25
C PRO A 18 21.91 -0.06 -9.70
N LYS A 19 21.17 -0.60 -8.72
CA LYS A 19 20.02 -1.47 -8.97
C LYS A 19 19.01 -0.73 -9.84
N ARG A 20 18.46 -1.41 -10.84
CA ARG A 20 17.32 -0.86 -11.59
C ARG A 20 16.07 -1.00 -10.73
N VAL A 21 15.29 0.06 -10.60
CA VAL A 21 14.07 0.07 -9.79
C VAL A 21 12.87 0.20 -10.72
N THR A 22 11.94 -0.75 -10.67
CA THR A 22 10.68 -0.72 -11.40
C THR A 22 9.54 -0.53 -10.42
N ILE A 23 8.83 0.60 -10.52
CA ILE A 23 7.75 0.97 -9.60
C ILE A 23 6.41 0.79 -10.30
N HIS A 24 5.58 -0.11 -9.76
CA HIS A 24 4.19 -0.28 -10.19
C HIS A 24 3.28 0.49 -9.27
N VAL A 25 2.36 1.28 -9.84
CA VAL A 25 1.50 2.19 -9.08
C VAL A 25 0.05 1.77 -9.20
N THR A 26 -0.65 1.75 -8.07
CA THR A 26 -2.10 1.56 -8.05
C THR A 26 -2.79 2.69 -7.32
N GLY A 27 -4.05 2.91 -7.70
CA GLY A 27 -4.96 3.84 -7.05
C GLY A 27 -6.36 3.25 -7.05
N PHE A 28 -7.33 3.97 -6.51
CA PHE A 28 -8.69 3.47 -6.34
C PHE A 28 -9.70 4.35 -7.05
N LYS A 29 -10.73 3.73 -7.63
CA LYS A 29 -11.92 4.44 -8.08
C LYS A 29 -12.61 5.13 -6.91
N LYS A 30 -13.49 6.08 -7.23
CA LYS A 30 -14.37 6.71 -6.24
C LYS A 30 -15.15 5.71 -5.38
N PHE A 31 -15.43 6.13 -4.15
CA PHE A 31 -16.16 5.40 -3.13
C PHE A 31 -17.09 6.36 -2.37
N GLN A 32 -18.23 5.88 -1.88
CA GLN A 32 -19.13 6.60 -0.95
C GLN A 32 -19.44 8.06 -1.31
N GLY A 33 -19.94 8.31 -2.52
CA GLY A 33 -20.44 9.63 -2.90
C GLY A 33 -19.36 10.71 -3.04
N VAL A 34 -18.07 10.37 -2.91
CA VAL A 34 -16.98 11.24 -3.33
C VAL A 34 -17.05 11.37 -4.86
N ALA A 35 -17.25 12.59 -5.35
CA ALA A 35 -17.42 12.83 -6.79
C ALA A 35 -16.19 12.40 -7.61
N VAL A 36 -14.99 12.60 -7.04
CA VAL A 36 -13.68 12.30 -7.65
C VAL A 36 -12.73 11.78 -6.59
N ASN A 37 -12.17 10.59 -6.78
CA ASN A 37 -11.04 10.13 -5.97
C ASN A 37 -9.73 10.66 -6.58
N PRO A 38 -8.92 11.46 -5.85
CA PRO A 38 -7.63 11.95 -6.32
C PRO A 38 -6.74 10.86 -6.91
N THR A 39 -6.73 9.68 -6.30
CA THR A 39 -5.84 8.57 -6.69
C THR A 39 -6.19 7.98 -8.06
N GLU A 40 -7.48 7.95 -8.43
CA GLU A 40 -7.94 7.55 -9.76
C GLU A 40 -7.37 8.48 -10.84
N ILE A 41 -7.41 9.80 -10.60
CA ILE A 41 -6.89 10.80 -11.54
C ILE A 41 -5.37 10.75 -11.63
N ILE A 42 -4.69 10.72 -10.48
CA ILE A 42 -3.23 10.69 -10.39
C ILE A 42 -2.69 9.48 -11.16
N VAL A 43 -3.17 8.28 -10.84
CA VAL A 43 -2.65 7.04 -11.43
C VAL A 43 -2.98 6.94 -12.93
N SER A 44 -4.15 7.43 -13.36
CA SER A 44 -4.51 7.46 -14.78
C SER A 44 -3.62 8.39 -15.62
N ARG A 45 -3.10 9.47 -15.01
CA ARG A 45 -2.28 10.48 -15.69
C ARG A 45 -0.78 10.30 -15.48
N LEU A 46 -0.38 9.49 -14.50
CA LEU A 46 1.00 9.37 -14.04
C LEU A 46 1.96 8.99 -15.17
N LYS A 47 1.58 8.05 -16.04
CA LYS A 47 2.40 7.65 -17.19
C LYS A 47 2.78 8.82 -18.08
N ASN A 48 1.79 9.56 -18.57
CA ASN A 48 2.03 10.72 -19.45
C ASN A 48 2.82 11.82 -18.72
N TYR A 49 2.51 12.05 -17.43
CA TYR A 49 3.19 13.04 -16.61
C TYR A 49 4.68 12.72 -16.49
N VAL A 50 5.00 11.46 -16.19
CA VAL A 50 6.38 10.98 -16.05
C VAL A 50 7.10 10.93 -17.39
N GLU A 51 6.45 10.53 -18.48
CA GLU A 51 7.03 10.56 -19.83
C GLU A 51 7.42 11.99 -20.27
N SER A 52 6.64 12.99 -19.88
CA SER A 52 6.92 14.39 -20.22
C SER A 52 8.10 15.00 -19.43
N ARG A 53 8.34 14.51 -18.21
CA ARG A 53 9.37 15.03 -17.29
C ARG A 53 10.66 14.22 -17.31
N GLY A 54 10.56 12.92 -17.58
CA GLY A 54 11.60 11.93 -17.35
C GLY A 54 11.64 11.42 -15.91
N LEU A 55 12.19 10.22 -15.72
CA LEU A 55 12.62 9.69 -14.43
C LEU A 55 14.14 9.69 -14.34
N PRO A 56 14.72 9.67 -13.12
CA PRO A 56 16.15 9.45 -12.95
C PRO A 56 16.63 8.15 -13.61
N THR A 57 17.91 8.13 -13.98
CA THR A 57 18.55 6.96 -14.57
C THR A 57 18.40 5.75 -13.65
N GLY A 58 17.97 4.61 -14.22
CA GLY A 58 17.79 3.37 -13.46
C GLY A 58 16.40 3.20 -12.85
N VAL A 59 15.50 4.18 -12.98
CA VAL A 59 14.11 4.09 -12.51
C VAL A 59 13.17 3.93 -13.68
N SER A 60 12.25 2.97 -13.58
CA SER A 60 11.19 2.77 -14.57
C SER A 60 9.82 2.76 -13.90
N LEU A 61 8.84 3.35 -14.58
CA LEU A 61 7.44 3.23 -14.20
C LEU A 61 6.88 1.97 -14.88
N GLY A 62 6.47 1.01 -14.05
CA GLY A 62 5.81 -0.21 -14.50
C GLY A 62 4.34 0.04 -14.86
N SER A 63 3.45 -0.80 -14.33
CA SER A 63 2.01 -0.63 -14.54
C SER A 63 1.44 0.50 -13.69
N CYS A 64 0.45 1.23 -14.24
CA CYS A 64 -0.40 2.16 -13.51
C CYS A 64 -1.83 1.61 -13.56
N THR A 65 -2.37 1.15 -12.43
CA THR A 65 -3.67 0.45 -12.41
C THR A 65 -4.65 1.08 -11.42
N VAL A 66 -5.85 1.41 -11.89
CA VAL A 66 -6.95 1.84 -11.01
C VAL A 66 -7.80 0.61 -10.63
N LEU A 67 -7.91 0.39 -9.33
CA LEU A 67 -8.67 -0.69 -8.70
C LEU A 67 -10.05 -0.20 -8.29
N GLU A 68 -11.03 -1.10 -8.26
CA GLU A 68 -12.28 -0.82 -7.56
C GLU A 68 -12.01 -0.65 -6.06
N SER A 69 -12.78 0.23 -5.38
CA SER A 69 -12.73 0.37 -3.93
C SER A 69 -13.46 -0.79 -3.25
N ALA A 70 -12.98 -2.01 -3.49
CA ALA A 70 -13.54 -3.25 -2.97
C ALA A 70 -12.44 -4.18 -2.41
N GLY A 71 -12.77 -4.92 -1.36
CA GLY A 71 -11.89 -5.89 -0.73
C GLY A 71 -11.89 -7.20 -1.50
N VAL A 72 -12.61 -8.20 -0.99
CA VAL A 72 -12.65 -9.55 -1.59
C VAL A 72 -13.04 -9.55 -3.07
N GLY A 73 -13.97 -8.67 -3.48
CA GLY A 73 -14.42 -8.63 -4.87
C GLY A 73 -13.38 -8.15 -5.88
N GLU A 74 -12.37 -7.37 -5.46
CA GLU A 74 -11.30 -6.89 -6.34
C GLU A 74 -10.01 -7.72 -6.23
N LEU A 75 -9.89 -8.57 -5.19
CA LEU A 75 -8.70 -9.40 -4.97
C LEU A 75 -8.21 -10.18 -6.19
N PRO A 76 -9.06 -10.86 -6.99
CA PRO A 76 -8.58 -11.60 -8.15
C PRO A 76 -7.87 -10.71 -9.17
N LYS A 77 -8.40 -9.51 -9.40
CA LYS A 77 -7.78 -8.52 -10.28
C LYS A 77 -6.50 -7.95 -9.66
N PHE A 78 -6.54 -7.66 -8.36
CA PHE A 78 -5.36 -7.16 -7.64
C PHE A 78 -4.20 -8.17 -7.66
N ASN A 79 -4.45 -9.44 -7.40
CA ASN A 79 -3.43 -10.49 -7.47
C ASN A 79 -2.85 -10.62 -8.89
N LYS A 80 -3.69 -10.54 -9.93
CA LYS A 80 -3.22 -10.53 -11.32
C LYS A 80 -2.33 -9.32 -11.62
N VAL A 81 -2.61 -8.16 -11.03
CA VAL A 81 -1.75 -6.97 -11.15
C VAL A 81 -0.40 -7.25 -10.50
N LEU A 82 -0.38 -7.77 -9.26
CA LEU A 82 0.85 -8.13 -8.54
C LEU A 82 1.67 -9.18 -9.30
N GLU A 83 1.02 -10.22 -9.83
CA GLU A 83 1.68 -11.27 -10.60
C GLU A 83 2.25 -10.78 -11.93
N SER A 84 1.67 -9.73 -12.53
CA SER A 84 2.18 -9.18 -13.79
C SER A 84 3.59 -8.62 -13.65
N GLY A 85 3.95 -8.10 -12.48
CA GLY A 85 5.32 -7.63 -12.18
C GLY A 85 6.37 -8.74 -12.08
N LEU A 86 5.97 -10.01 -12.05
CA LEU A 86 6.89 -11.15 -12.04
C LEU A 86 7.42 -11.49 -13.43
N SER A 87 6.69 -11.15 -14.49
CA SER A 87 7.00 -11.55 -15.87
C SER A 87 8.27 -10.91 -16.45
N SER A 88 8.81 -9.90 -15.77
CA SER A 88 10.06 -9.21 -16.12
C SER A 88 11.30 -9.88 -15.55
N ILE A 89 11.14 -10.75 -14.53
CA ILE A 89 12.25 -11.31 -13.74
C ILE A 89 12.76 -12.59 -14.41
N ASN A 90 13.42 -12.44 -15.56
CA ASN A 90 14.32 -13.46 -16.07
C ASN A 90 15.68 -13.29 -15.37
N ASN A 91 15.88 -13.90 -14.19
CA ASN A 91 17.16 -14.20 -13.50
C ASN A 91 18.25 -13.10 -13.42
N SER A 92 17.94 -11.84 -13.71
CA SER A 92 18.86 -10.71 -13.57
C SER A 92 18.78 -10.22 -12.14
N SER A 93 19.79 -10.54 -11.32
CA SER A 93 19.92 -10.22 -9.89
C SER A 93 19.99 -8.72 -9.54
N ASN A 94 19.69 -7.82 -10.48
CA ASN A 94 19.94 -6.38 -10.36
C ASN A 94 18.70 -5.50 -10.61
N GLU A 95 17.49 -6.06 -10.47
CA GLU A 95 16.23 -5.31 -10.59
C GLU A 95 15.41 -5.44 -9.30
N GLU A 96 14.99 -4.29 -8.77
CA GLU A 96 14.15 -4.15 -7.58
C GLU A 96 12.74 -3.76 -8.02
N VAL A 97 11.73 -4.54 -7.60
CA VAL A 97 10.32 -4.25 -7.90
C VAL A 97 9.66 -3.63 -6.68
N VAL A 98 9.02 -2.48 -6.87
CA VAL A 98 8.28 -1.80 -5.79
C VAL A 98 6.81 -1.63 -6.17
N TRP A 99 5.92 -2.11 -5.31
CA TRP A 99 4.48 -1.86 -5.40
C TRP A 99 4.10 -0.62 -4.61
N LEU A 100 3.74 0.45 -5.28
CA LEU A 100 3.23 1.68 -4.68
C LEU A 100 1.71 1.73 -4.78
N HIS A 101 1.04 1.93 -3.65
CA HIS A 101 -0.41 2.06 -3.58
C HIS A 101 -0.78 3.44 -3.06
N LEU A 102 -1.64 4.16 -3.80
CA LEU A 102 -2.17 5.46 -3.38
C LEU A 102 -3.61 5.28 -2.93
N GLY A 103 -3.93 5.70 -1.70
CA GLY A 103 -5.28 5.69 -1.15
C GLY A 103 -5.75 7.10 -0.80
N LEU A 104 -7.04 7.41 -0.99
CA LEU A 104 -7.60 8.66 -0.50
C LEU A 104 -7.85 8.56 1.00
N ASN A 105 -7.39 9.54 1.77
CA ASN A 105 -7.88 9.81 3.11
C ASN A 105 -8.47 11.23 3.13
N SER A 106 -9.80 11.33 3.28
CA SER A 106 -10.51 12.60 3.22
C SER A 106 -10.39 13.45 4.49
N GLY A 107 -9.93 12.85 5.59
CA GLY A 107 -9.78 13.52 6.89
C GLY A 107 -8.41 14.16 7.12
N VAL A 108 -7.44 13.96 6.22
CA VAL A 108 -6.08 14.47 6.37
C VAL A 108 -5.81 15.66 5.46
N LEU A 109 -4.87 16.51 5.90
CA LEU A 109 -4.41 17.69 5.17
C LEU A 109 -2.99 17.52 4.62
N LYS A 110 -2.38 16.37 4.85
CA LYS A 110 -0.99 16.03 4.55
C LYS A 110 -0.92 14.66 3.90
N PHE A 111 0.17 14.38 3.19
CA PHE A 111 0.44 13.02 2.72
C PHE A 111 0.88 12.15 3.90
N ALA A 112 0.49 10.88 3.92
CA ALA A 112 0.90 9.94 4.96
C ALA A 112 1.51 8.67 4.32
N ILE A 113 2.78 8.41 4.62
CA ILE A 113 3.46 7.18 4.26
C ILE A 113 3.12 6.13 5.32
N GLU A 114 2.42 5.08 4.92
CA GLU A 114 2.06 4.00 5.84
C GLU A 114 3.27 3.08 6.03
N ARG A 115 3.71 2.93 7.28
CA ARG A 115 4.79 2.01 7.65
C ARG A 115 4.31 0.56 7.71
N GLN A 116 3.02 0.35 7.98
CA GLN A 116 2.46 -0.97 8.22
C GLN A 116 0.99 -1.10 7.79
N ALA A 117 0.56 -2.36 7.64
CA ALA A 117 -0.83 -2.75 7.60
C ALA A 117 -1.11 -3.79 8.68
N VAL A 118 -2.31 -3.79 9.25
CA VAL A 118 -2.73 -4.81 10.23
C VAL A 118 -3.62 -5.86 9.58
N ASN A 119 -3.60 -7.07 10.14
CA ASN A 119 -4.36 -8.23 9.70
C ASN A 119 -5.85 -8.10 10.07
N GLU A 120 -6.49 -6.96 9.84
CA GLU A 120 -7.87 -6.71 10.25
C GLU A 120 -8.76 -6.33 9.07
N ALA A 121 -9.81 -7.13 8.86
CA ALA A 121 -10.86 -6.90 7.88
C ALA A 121 -12.16 -6.50 8.58
N THR A 122 -12.18 -5.39 9.32
CA THR A 122 -13.38 -4.91 10.04
C THR A 122 -13.89 -3.60 9.44
N PHE A 123 -14.54 -3.66 8.28
CA PHE A 123 -14.94 -2.43 7.56
C PHE A 123 -16.12 -1.75 8.26
N CYS A 124 -16.02 -0.44 8.49
CA CYS A 124 -17.08 0.35 9.11
C CYS A 124 -18.33 0.51 8.22
N CYS A 125 -18.21 0.17 6.94
CA CYS A 125 -19.22 0.31 5.91
C CYS A 125 -19.01 -0.73 4.80
N PRO A 126 -20.03 -1.05 3.99
CA PRO A 126 -19.85 -1.85 2.79
C PRO A 126 -18.91 -1.18 1.79
N ASP A 127 -18.12 -2.00 1.09
CA ASP A 127 -17.32 -1.58 -0.04
C ASP A 127 -18.16 -1.37 -1.32
N GLU A 128 -17.54 -0.98 -2.45
CA GLU A 128 -18.28 -0.75 -3.71
C GLU A 128 -18.97 -2.01 -4.26
N HIS A 129 -18.55 -3.21 -3.85
CA HIS A 129 -19.21 -4.46 -4.21
C HIS A 129 -20.23 -4.91 -3.15
N GLY A 130 -20.51 -4.07 -2.16
CA GLY A 130 -21.45 -4.35 -1.07
C GLY A 130 -20.91 -5.31 -0.03
N TRP A 131 -19.61 -5.66 -0.07
CA TRP A 131 -18.99 -6.48 0.95
C TRP A 131 -18.65 -5.61 2.15
N GLN A 132 -19.33 -5.88 3.26
CA GLN A 132 -18.91 -5.46 4.58
C GLN A 132 -18.61 -6.74 5.36
N PRO A 133 -17.38 -6.96 5.83
CA PRO A 133 -17.10 -8.07 6.72
C PRO A 133 -17.96 -7.92 7.98
N GLN A 134 -19.02 -8.73 8.07
CA GLN A 134 -19.91 -8.81 9.22
C GLN A 134 -19.94 -10.27 9.68
N VAL A 135 -19.68 -10.51 10.96
CA VAL A 135 -19.95 -11.80 11.58
C VAL A 135 -21.38 -11.78 12.09
N TYR A 136 -22.26 -12.53 11.41
CA TYR A 136 -23.55 -12.90 11.99
C TYR A 136 -23.32 -14.04 12.97
N MET A 137 -23.69 -13.87 14.24
CA MET A 137 -23.74 -14.99 15.17
C MET A 137 -24.93 -15.88 14.75
N LEU A 138 -24.65 -17.08 14.23
CA LEU A 138 -25.67 -18.11 14.07
C LEU A 138 -25.95 -18.72 15.44
N LEU A 139 -27.10 -18.41 16.03
CA LEU A 139 -27.63 -19.18 17.15
C LEU A 139 -28.24 -20.47 16.59
N CYS A 140 -27.58 -21.61 16.81
CA CYS A 140 -28.17 -22.92 16.56
C CYS A 140 -29.17 -23.22 17.68
N CYS A 141 -30.47 -23.15 17.37
CA CYS A 141 -31.52 -23.74 18.20
C CYS A 141 -32.02 -25.00 17.50
N ASP A 142 -31.83 -26.16 18.14
CA ASP A 142 -32.49 -27.44 17.82
C ASP A 142 -32.62 -27.78 16.32
N ASN A 143 -31.49 -28.04 15.68
CA ASN A 143 -31.38 -28.59 14.31
C ASN A 143 -31.99 -27.75 13.16
N ASN A 144 -32.31 -26.47 13.37
CA ASN A 144 -32.61 -25.52 12.29
C ASN A 144 -31.66 -24.32 12.32
N VAL A 145 -30.98 -24.07 11.20
CA VAL A 145 -30.14 -22.88 11.01
C VAL A 145 -31.06 -21.70 10.67
N CYS A 146 -31.35 -20.84 11.64
CA CYS A 146 -32.02 -19.57 11.39
C CYS A 146 -30.98 -18.49 11.02
N LEU A 147 -30.94 -18.08 9.75
CA LEU A 147 -30.27 -16.85 9.33
C LEU A 147 -31.09 -15.65 9.82
N LEU A 148 -30.81 -15.14 11.02
CA LEU A 148 -31.37 -13.86 11.45
C LEU A 148 -30.52 -12.70 10.92
N LYS A 149 -31.00 -12.06 9.85
CA LYS A 149 -30.65 -10.67 9.53
C LYS A 149 -31.31 -9.76 10.57
N PHE A 150 -30.65 -9.55 11.71
CA PHE A 150 -31.12 -8.55 12.65
C PHE A 150 -30.63 -7.16 12.25
N ARG A 151 -31.56 -6.32 11.78
CA ARG A 151 -31.46 -4.86 11.94
C ARG A 151 -32.27 -4.51 13.19
N LEU A 152 -31.71 -4.77 14.38
CA LEU A 152 -32.37 -4.41 15.64
C LEU A 152 -31.82 -3.10 16.19
N ASN A 153 -32.72 -2.10 16.23
CA ASN A 153 -32.72 -1.12 17.30
C ASN A 153 -33.10 -1.85 18.60
N LEU A 154 -32.13 -2.27 19.41
CA LEU A 154 -32.38 -2.62 20.81
C LEU A 154 -31.26 -2.04 21.68
N GLN A 155 -31.68 -1.19 22.62
CA GLN A 155 -30.87 -0.74 23.74
C GLN A 155 -30.54 -1.96 24.61
N ASN A 156 -29.25 -2.14 24.90
CA ASN A 156 -28.72 -2.91 26.03
C ASN A 156 -28.61 -4.45 25.91
N ASP A 157 -27.95 -4.97 24.88
CA ASP A 157 -27.29 -6.29 24.98
C ASP A 157 -25.91 -6.29 24.28
N ILE A 158 -24.92 -6.89 24.94
CA ILE A 158 -23.50 -6.89 24.59
C ILE A 158 -23.27 -7.82 23.38
N PHE A 159 -23.34 -7.26 22.18
CA PHE A 159 -22.87 -7.94 20.97
C PHE A 159 -21.35 -7.76 20.86
N SER A 160 -20.60 -8.86 21.01
CA SER A 160 -19.20 -8.93 20.64
C SER A 160 -19.10 -8.89 19.11
N PHE A 161 -18.75 -7.73 18.54
CA PHE A 161 -18.33 -7.63 17.14
C PHE A 161 -17.09 -8.51 16.94
N GLN A 162 -17.25 -9.64 16.24
CA GLN A 162 -16.11 -10.52 15.97
C GLN A 162 -15.32 -9.93 14.80
N GLN A 163 -14.20 -9.29 15.14
CA GLN A 163 -13.20 -8.80 14.19
C GLN A 163 -12.59 -10.00 13.44
N LEU A 164 -12.43 -9.88 12.12
CA LEU A 164 -11.93 -10.97 11.28
C LEU A 164 -10.51 -10.67 10.78
N PRO A 165 -9.61 -11.67 10.76
CA PRO A 165 -8.33 -11.52 10.12
C PRO A 165 -8.46 -11.43 8.60
N ILE A 166 -7.59 -10.66 7.95
CA ILE A 166 -7.47 -10.61 6.48
C ILE A 166 -6.97 -11.97 5.97
N VAL A 167 -5.92 -12.50 6.61
CA VAL A 167 -5.34 -13.82 6.34
C VAL A 167 -5.35 -14.63 7.64
N PRO A 168 -6.24 -15.63 7.78
CA PRO A 168 -6.34 -16.43 9.01
C PRO A 168 -5.03 -17.16 9.39
N GLY A 169 -4.19 -17.48 8.40
CA GLY A 169 -2.90 -18.15 8.62
C GLY A 169 -1.81 -17.25 9.21
N ASP A 170 -1.99 -15.93 9.16
CA ASP A 170 -0.98 -14.96 9.62
C ASP A 170 -1.16 -14.61 11.11
N GLY A 171 -2.10 -15.23 11.81
CA GLY A 171 -2.37 -14.99 13.23
C GLY A 171 -3.58 -14.07 13.46
N GLY A 172 -3.61 -13.44 14.64
CA GLY A 172 -4.73 -12.60 15.07
C GLY A 172 -4.79 -11.24 14.35
N ILE A 173 -5.87 -10.50 14.58
CA ILE A 173 -6.14 -9.21 13.92
C ILE A 173 -5.12 -8.11 14.23
N ALA A 174 -4.44 -8.21 15.38
CA ALA A 174 -3.42 -7.26 15.81
C ALA A 174 -2.06 -7.53 15.13
N GLN A 175 -1.93 -8.64 14.38
CA GLN A 175 -0.73 -8.90 13.61
C GLN A 175 -0.54 -7.79 12.58
N ALA A 176 0.62 -7.13 12.61
CA ALA A 176 1.01 -6.17 11.60
C ALA A 176 2.03 -6.77 10.63
N ARG A 177 2.06 -6.22 9.41
CA ARG A 177 3.13 -6.39 8.43
C ARG A 177 3.70 -5.01 8.16
N GLU A 178 5.02 -4.88 8.26
CA GLU A 178 5.73 -3.63 8.01
C GLU A 178 6.37 -3.65 6.62
N THR A 179 6.51 -2.48 6.01
CA THR A 179 7.24 -2.34 4.75
C THR A 179 8.75 -2.51 4.93
N SER A 180 9.40 -3.07 3.92
CA SER A 180 10.86 -3.10 3.79
C SER A 180 11.43 -1.86 3.09
N CYS A 181 10.59 -0.89 2.70
CA CYS A 181 11.04 0.42 2.21
C CYS A 181 11.62 1.26 3.36
N SER A 182 12.67 2.04 3.08
CA SER A 182 13.28 2.98 4.04
C SER A 182 12.39 4.22 4.27
N VAL A 183 11.29 4.05 5.02
CA VAL A 183 10.26 5.10 5.18
C VAL A 183 10.81 6.39 5.79
N GLU A 184 11.77 6.32 6.71
CA GLU A 184 12.43 7.49 7.29
C GLU A 184 13.24 8.27 6.25
N GLU A 185 13.97 7.59 5.38
CA GLU A 185 14.77 8.23 4.33
C GLU A 185 13.88 8.84 3.26
N ILE A 186 12.84 8.12 2.83
CA ILE A 186 11.82 8.62 1.89
C ILE A 186 11.17 9.89 2.47
N LEU A 187 10.80 9.87 3.76
CA LEU A 187 10.24 11.03 4.45
C LEU A 187 11.19 12.24 4.41
N GLN A 188 12.48 12.02 4.68
CA GLN A 188 13.48 13.10 4.66
C GLN A 188 13.64 13.70 3.26
N ILE A 189 13.75 12.87 2.23
CA ILE A 189 13.86 13.32 0.84
C ILE A 189 12.64 14.18 0.46
N LEU A 190 11.44 13.71 0.76
CA LEU A 190 10.19 14.41 0.44
C LEU A 190 10.03 15.73 1.21
N LYS A 191 10.38 15.75 2.50
CA LYS A 191 10.39 16.99 3.30
C LYS A 191 11.40 18.01 2.79
N ASN A 192 12.59 17.56 2.41
CA ASN A 192 13.60 18.42 1.79
C ASN A 192 13.15 18.95 0.42
N GLY A 193 12.30 18.20 -0.29
CA GLY A 193 11.60 18.64 -1.49
C GLY A 193 10.42 19.60 -1.25
N GLY A 194 10.14 19.97 0.01
CA GLY A 194 9.08 20.90 0.37
C GLY A 194 7.68 20.29 0.46
N HIS A 195 7.57 18.96 0.50
CA HIS A 195 6.28 18.28 0.63
C HIS A 195 5.86 18.14 2.09
N ASP A 196 4.58 18.39 2.37
CA ASP A 196 3.99 18.18 3.70
C ASP A 196 3.56 16.72 3.88
N VAL A 197 4.49 15.91 4.38
CA VAL A 197 4.36 14.46 4.51
C VAL A 197 4.71 13.98 5.93
N MET A 198 4.02 12.95 6.39
CA MET A 198 4.26 12.26 7.67
C MET A 198 4.34 10.75 7.48
N ILE A 199 4.89 10.05 8.49
CA ILE A 199 4.76 8.59 8.62
C ILE A 199 3.49 8.30 9.43
N SER A 200 2.78 7.25 9.05
CA SER A 200 1.60 6.73 9.73
C SER A 200 1.77 5.23 9.99
N ASP A 201 1.23 4.77 11.12
CA ASP A 201 1.20 3.36 11.53
C ASP A 201 -0.19 2.74 11.36
N ASP A 202 -1.13 3.48 10.77
CA ASP A 202 -2.52 3.09 10.66
C ASP A 202 -3.07 3.39 9.26
N ALA A 203 -3.00 2.38 8.39
CA ALA A 203 -3.64 2.41 7.07
C ALA A 203 -5.18 2.32 7.14
N GLY A 204 -5.77 2.41 8.34
CA GLY A 204 -7.19 2.34 8.61
C GLY A 204 -7.71 0.90 8.70
N ARG A 205 -9.03 0.75 8.68
CA ARG A 205 -9.74 -0.55 8.72
C ARG A 205 -10.71 -0.68 7.56
N PHE A 206 -10.26 -0.29 6.37
CA PHE A 206 -11.03 -0.33 5.14
C PHE A 206 -10.21 -0.95 4.00
N VAL A 207 -10.63 -0.77 2.74
CA VAL A 207 -9.98 -1.35 1.55
C VAL A 207 -8.50 -0.99 1.45
N CYS A 208 -8.08 0.19 1.92
CA CYS A 208 -6.67 0.61 1.91
C CYS A 208 -5.78 -0.36 2.71
N ASN A 209 -6.06 -0.55 4.00
CA ASN A 209 -5.37 -1.54 4.85
C ASN A 209 -5.48 -2.96 4.28
N TYR A 210 -6.65 -3.34 3.78
CA TYR A 210 -6.88 -4.67 3.21
C TYR A 210 -5.96 -4.98 2.03
N VAL A 211 -5.91 -4.08 1.05
CA VAL A 211 -5.04 -4.21 -0.13
C VAL A 211 -3.57 -4.11 0.27
N TYR A 212 -3.23 -3.21 1.20
CA TYR A 212 -1.84 -3.04 1.62
C TYR A 212 -1.29 -4.29 2.33
N TYR A 213 -2.10 -4.91 3.19
CA TYR A 213 -1.72 -6.15 3.88
C TYR A 213 -1.41 -7.29 2.90
N HIS A 214 -2.28 -7.49 1.89
CA HIS A 214 -2.05 -8.48 0.83
C HIS A 214 -0.79 -8.16 0.00
N SER A 215 -0.58 -6.87 -0.30
CA SER A 215 0.59 -6.42 -1.05
C SER A 215 1.90 -6.64 -0.30
N LEU A 216 1.95 -6.31 1.00
CA LEU A 216 3.12 -6.55 1.86
C LEU A 216 3.44 -8.04 1.95
N ARG A 217 2.42 -8.88 2.15
CA ARG A 217 2.58 -10.33 2.18
C ARG A 217 3.13 -10.86 0.84
N PHE A 218 2.56 -10.42 -0.28
CA PHE A 218 3.05 -10.80 -1.61
C PHE A 218 4.49 -10.33 -1.83
N ALA A 219 4.81 -9.09 -1.45
CA ALA A 219 6.15 -8.52 -1.63
C ALA A 219 7.20 -9.30 -0.84
N GLU A 220 6.92 -9.65 0.42
CA GLU A 220 7.78 -10.51 1.23
C GLU A 220 8.03 -11.88 0.57
N GLU A 221 6.96 -12.55 0.10
CA GLU A 221 7.04 -13.86 -0.56
C GLU A 221 7.85 -13.83 -1.87
N LYS A 222 7.94 -12.67 -2.53
CA LYS A 222 8.63 -12.50 -3.82
C LYS A 222 9.98 -11.80 -3.71
N GLY A 223 10.35 -11.30 -2.53
CA GLY A 223 11.54 -10.45 -2.36
C GLY A 223 11.40 -9.09 -3.04
N HIS A 224 10.18 -8.57 -3.16
CA HIS A 224 9.87 -7.22 -3.64
C HIS A 224 9.67 -6.27 -2.46
N LYS A 225 9.44 -4.98 -2.75
CA LYS A 225 8.99 -4.00 -1.75
C LYS A 225 7.56 -3.56 -2.02
N SER A 226 6.86 -3.11 -0.98
CA SER A 226 5.50 -2.56 -1.09
C SER A 226 5.30 -1.39 -0.13
N LEU A 227 4.72 -0.30 -0.64
CA LEU A 227 4.47 0.92 0.11
C LEU A 227 3.05 1.44 -0.16
N PHE A 228 2.39 1.93 0.88
CA PHE A 228 1.10 2.60 0.75
C PHE A 228 1.24 4.06 1.18
N VAL A 229 0.61 4.96 0.43
CA VAL A 229 0.58 6.38 0.77
C VAL A 229 -0.85 6.88 0.71
N HIS A 230 -1.34 7.41 1.82
CA HIS A 230 -2.58 8.16 1.84
C HIS A 230 -2.36 9.58 1.34
N VAL A 231 -3.23 10.00 0.42
CA VAL A 231 -3.27 11.36 -0.14
C VAL A 231 -4.56 12.06 0.30
N PRO A 232 -4.52 13.39 0.50
CA PRO A 232 -5.70 14.15 0.88
C PRO A 232 -6.62 14.43 -0.32
N LEU A 233 -7.78 15.04 -0.07
CA LEU A 233 -8.65 15.55 -1.13
C LEU A 233 -7.98 16.67 -1.95
N PHE A 234 -8.40 16.85 -3.21
CA PHE A 234 -7.95 17.98 -4.03
C PHE A 234 -8.35 19.36 -3.50
N SER A 235 -9.37 19.44 -2.65
CA SER A 235 -9.72 20.66 -1.92
C SER A 235 -8.70 21.03 -0.84
N SER A 236 -7.91 20.07 -0.36
CA SER A 236 -6.87 20.28 0.66
C SER A 236 -5.50 20.48 0.03
N ILE A 237 -5.11 19.61 -0.91
CA ILE A 237 -3.90 19.76 -1.73
C ILE A 237 -4.31 19.54 -3.19
N ASN A 238 -4.16 20.56 -4.03
CA ASN A 238 -4.63 20.52 -5.42
C ASN A 238 -3.95 19.43 -6.27
N GLU A 239 -4.57 19.12 -7.42
CA GLU A 239 -4.11 18.06 -8.32
C GLU A 239 -2.64 18.23 -8.76
N GLU A 240 -2.24 19.45 -9.12
CA GLU A 240 -0.87 19.72 -9.58
C GLU A 240 0.17 19.40 -8.49
N ALA A 241 -0.10 19.81 -7.24
CA ALA A 241 0.77 19.54 -6.12
C ALA A 241 0.82 18.04 -5.77
N GLN A 242 -0.31 17.33 -5.87
CA GLN A 242 -0.31 15.87 -5.66
C GLN A 242 0.45 15.13 -6.78
N MET A 243 0.32 15.54 -8.04
CA MET A 243 1.11 14.96 -9.14
C MET A 243 2.62 15.20 -8.96
N LYS A 244 3.00 16.41 -8.54
CA LYS A 244 4.40 16.75 -8.20
C LYS A 244 4.92 15.89 -7.06
N PHE A 245 4.11 15.72 -6.01
CA PHE A 245 4.41 14.83 -4.88
C PHE A 245 4.58 13.38 -5.34
N THR A 246 3.68 12.84 -6.16
CA THR A 246 3.78 11.47 -6.65
C THR A 246 5.07 11.25 -7.46
N ALA A 247 5.46 12.18 -8.32
CA ALA A 247 6.74 12.09 -9.03
C ALA A 247 7.95 12.13 -8.07
N ALA A 248 7.95 13.04 -7.10
CA ALA A 248 9.01 13.11 -6.08
C ALA A 248 9.07 11.83 -5.21
N LEU A 249 7.91 11.21 -4.95
CA LEU A 249 7.81 9.94 -4.23
C LEU A 249 8.42 8.79 -5.02
N LEU A 250 8.20 8.71 -6.35
CA LEU A 250 8.87 7.72 -7.20
C LEU A 250 10.40 7.88 -7.15
N GLU A 251 10.89 9.12 -7.24
CA GLU A 251 12.32 9.44 -7.15
C GLU A 251 12.91 9.07 -5.77
N ALA A 252 12.18 9.38 -4.69
CA ALA A 252 12.59 9.08 -3.31
C ALA A 252 12.63 7.57 -3.02
N ILE A 253 11.61 6.82 -3.47
CA ILE A 253 11.59 5.35 -3.37
C ILE A 253 12.80 4.77 -4.08
N ALA A 254 13.06 5.19 -5.32
CA ALA A 254 14.17 4.64 -6.09
C ALA A 254 15.54 4.98 -5.51
N SER A 255 15.70 6.17 -4.92
CA SER A 255 16.96 6.61 -4.30
C SER A 255 17.30 5.87 -3.00
N THR A 256 16.33 5.14 -2.43
CA THR A 256 16.46 4.41 -1.16
C THR A 256 16.39 2.89 -1.34
N CYS A 257 16.44 2.41 -2.59
CA CYS A 257 16.37 1.00 -2.93
C CYS A 257 17.71 0.29 -3.08
#